data_AF-A0A0H3MUR9-F1
#
_entry.id   AF-A0A0H3MUR9-F1
#
_cell.length_a   1.000
_cell.length_b   1.000
_cell.length_c   1.000
_cell.angle_alpha   90.00
_cell.angle_beta   90.00
_cell.angle_gamma   90.00
#
_symmetry.space_group_name_H-M   'P 1'
#
loop_
_entity.id
_entity.type
_entity.pdbx_description
1 polymer ?
#
loop_
_entity_poly.entity_id
_entity_poly.type
_entity_poly.pdbx_seq_one_letter_code
_entity_poly.pdbx_strand_id
1 'polypeptide(L)'
;MKKWWEQLKEEYYETRFDSNEDWMEWFIKRKMTWGWRWPTAITIFVLWALSLPDARNAVRFFYFLLALGVATVLHKLISYLKRRK
;
A
#
# COMPACT_ATOMS: atom_id res chain seq x y z
N MET A 1 17.87 -32.16 -6.95
CA MET A 1 16.51 -32.62 -6.61
C MET A 1 16.15 -32.36 -5.14
N LYS A 2 16.88 -32.93 -4.15
CA LYS A 2 16.58 -32.72 -2.71
C LYS A 2 16.63 -31.24 -2.27
N LYS A 3 17.71 -30.52 -2.60
CA LYS A 3 17.85 -29.08 -2.32
C LYS A 3 16.75 -28.20 -2.93
N TRP A 4 16.33 -28.53 -4.15
CA TRP A 4 15.26 -27.80 -4.85
C TRP A 4 13.90 -28.00 -4.18
N TRP A 5 13.62 -29.23 -3.73
CA TRP A 5 12.41 -29.53 -2.95
C TRP A 5 12.41 -28.85 -1.59
N GLU A 6 13.55 -28.79 -0.90
CA GLU A 6 13.68 -28.09 0.39
C GLU A 6 13.44 -26.58 0.22
N GLN A 7 14.04 -25.96 -0.81
CA GLN A 7 13.84 -24.53 -1.13
C GLN A 7 12.37 -24.21 -1.46
N LEU A 8 11.71 -25.03 -2.28
CA LEU A 8 10.30 -24.85 -2.60
C LEU A 8 9.40 -25.01 -1.37
N LYS A 9 9.75 -25.93 -0.46
CA LYS A 9 9.01 -26.10 0.78
C LYS A 9 9.15 -24.86 1.66
N GLU A 10 10.35 -24.32 1.77
CA GLU A 10 10.65 -23.08 2.49
C GLU A 10 9.86 -21.90 1.91
N GLU A 11 9.93 -21.67 0.60
CA GLU A 11 9.15 -20.61 -0.07
C GLU A 11 7.64 -20.79 0.12
N TYR A 12 7.15 -22.03 0.09
CA TYR A 12 5.74 -22.33 0.32
C TYR A 12 5.32 -22.03 1.76
N TYR A 13 6.11 -22.41 2.76
CA TYR A 13 5.82 -22.06 4.16
C TYR A 13 5.91 -20.56 4.40
N GLU A 14 6.84 -19.87 3.72
CA GLU A 14 6.95 -18.42 3.79
C GLU A 14 5.79 -17.67 3.13
N THR A 15 5.12 -18.25 2.12
CA THR A 15 4.03 -17.58 1.39
C THR A 15 2.62 -18.07 1.74
N ARG A 16 2.50 -19.21 2.44
CA ARG A 16 1.20 -19.82 2.78
C ARG A 16 0.35 -18.89 3.65
N PHE A 17 -0.93 -18.79 3.28
CA PHE A 17 -1.98 -18.17 4.07
C PHE A 17 -2.31 -19.07 5.27
N ASP A 18 -2.12 -18.58 6.49
CA ASP A 18 -2.52 -19.29 7.72
C ASP A 18 -4.00 -19.01 8.00
N SER A 19 -4.77 -20.03 8.37
CA SER A 19 -6.19 -19.88 8.72
C SER A 19 -6.42 -19.03 9.97
N ASN A 20 -5.37 -18.83 10.78
CA ASN A 20 -5.40 -17.99 11.98
C ASN A 20 -4.89 -16.57 11.69
N GLU A 21 -4.48 -16.26 10.46
CA GLU A 21 -3.95 -14.97 10.03
C GLU A 21 -5.01 -14.23 9.22
N ASP A 22 -5.31 -12.99 9.62
CA ASP A 22 -6.29 -12.18 8.91
C ASP A 22 -5.76 -11.78 7.53
N TRP A 23 -6.62 -11.63 6.52
CA TRP A 23 -6.15 -11.39 5.14
C TRP A 23 -5.26 -10.15 5.02
N MET A 24 -5.57 -9.13 5.82
CA MET A 24 -4.80 -7.91 5.92
C MET A 24 -3.43 -8.13 6.59
N GLU A 25 -3.36 -8.98 7.62
CA GLU A 25 -2.12 -9.30 8.32
C GLU A 25 -1.16 -10.11 7.42
N TRP A 26 -1.71 -11.08 6.67
CA TRP A 26 -0.98 -11.83 5.66
C TRP A 26 -0.40 -10.92 4.58
N PHE A 27 -1.19 -9.95 4.09
CA PHE A 27 -0.78 -8.98 3.08
C PHE A 27 0.33 -8.04 3.59
N ILE A 28 0.19 -7.52 4.81
CA ILE A 28 1.18 -6.64 5.45
C ILE A 28 2.52 -7.37 5.66
N LYS A 29 2.50 -8.64 6.06
CA LYS A 29 3.74 -9.40 6.28
C LYS A 29 4.48 -9.69 4.98
N ARG A 30 3.78 -10.01 3.88
CA ARG A 30 4.40 -10.54 2.65
C ARG A 30 4.55 -9.54 1.51
N LYS A 31 3.68 -8.54 1.40
CA LYS A 31 3.73 -7.56 0.29
C LYS A 31 4.24 -6.19 0.71
N MET A 32 4.27 -5.89 2.01
CA MET A 32 4.83 -4.64 2.51
C MET A 32 6.24 -4.79 3.09
N THR A 33 7.22 -4.29 2.34
CA THR A 33 8.56 -4.01 2.88
C THR A 33 8.46 -3.03 4.05
N TRP A 34 9.42 -3.09 4.99
CA TRP A 34 9.39 -2.28 6.22
C TRP A 34 9.20 -0.77 5.95
N GLY A 35 9.75 -0.28 4.83
CA GLY A 35 9.58 1.11 4.40
C GLY A 35 8.17 1.45 3.86
N TRP A 36 7.40 0.48 3.38
CA TRP A 36 6.06 0.70 2.86
C TRP A 36 4.98 0.69 3.95
N ARG A 37 5.25 0.01 5.08
CA ARG A 37 4.31 -0.15 6.21
C ARG A 37 3.83 1.19 6.79
N TRP A 38 4.75 2.13 6.99
CA TRP A 38 4.45 3.45 7.54
C TRP A 38 3.57 4.33 6.63
N PRO A 39 3.90 4.52 5.34
CA PRO A 39 3.03 5.29 4.43
C PRO A 39 1.61 4.75 4.32
N THR A 40 1.44 3.42 4.26
CA THR A 40 0.10 2.80 4.24
C THR A 40 -0.64 2.96 5.55
N ALA A 41 0.02 2.81 6.70
CA ALA A 41 -0.64 2.99 8.00
C ALA A 41 -1.15 4.43 8.15
N ILE A 42 -0.33 5.41 7.75
CA ILE A 42 -0.71 6.83 7.72
C ILE A 42 -1.88 7.04 6.76
N THR A 43 -1.85 6.44 5.58
CA THR A 43 -2.93 6.57 4.58
C THR A 43 -4.24 6.00 5.12
N ILE A 44 -4.25 4.80 5.68
CA ILE A 44 -5.44 4.17 6.26
C ILE A 44 -5.96 5.00 7.43
N PHE A 45 -5.08 5.50 8.29
CA PHE A 45 -5.45 6.35 9.43
C PHE A 45 -6.08 7.67 8.97
N VAL A 46 -5.53 8.31 7.94
CA VAL A 46 -6.09 9.52 7.33
C VAL A 46 -7.46 9.23 6.72
N LEU A 47 -7.60 8.12 5.98
CA LEU A 47 -8.88 7.70 5.40
C LEU A 47 -9.94 7.43 6.49
N TRP A 48 -9.53 6.76 7.58
CA TRP A 48 -10.42 6.48 8.72
C TRP A 48 -10.85 7.77 9.43
N ALA A 49 -9.91 8.68 9.73
CA ALA A 49 -10.21 9.97 10.33
C ALA A 49 -11.14 10.82 9.45
N LEU A 50 -11.03 10.69 8.12
CA LEU A 50 -11.90 11.37 7.16
C LEU A 50 -13.26 10.71 6.99
N SER A 51 -13.40 9.43 7.31
CA SER A 51 -14.68 8.71 7.29
C SER A 51 -15.57 8.97 8.51
N LEU A 52 -15.03 9.59 9.57
CA LEU A 52 -15.83 9.98 10.72
C LEU A 52 -16.86 11.05 10.31
N PRO A 53 -18.14 10.90 10.72
CA PRO A 53 -19.27 11.68 10.22
C PRO A 53 -19.24 13.10 10.80
N ASP A 54 -18.38 13.92 10.26
CA ASP A 54 -18.35 15.38 10.43
C ASP A 54 -18.34 15.99 9.03
N ALA A 55 -19.25 16.93 8.77
CA ALA A 55 -19.33 17.63 7.47
C ALA A 55 -17.99 18.28 7.08
N ARG A 56 -17.17 18.66 8.07
CA ARG A 56 -15.82 19.22 7.84
C ARG A 56 -14.84 18.17 7.31
N ASN A 57 -15.03 16.90 7.64
CA ASN A 57 -14.18 15.80 7.17
C ASN A 57 -14.43 15.45 5.70
N ALA A 58 -15.67 15.56 5.23
CA ALA A 58 -15.98 15.39 3.80
C ALA A 58 -15.26 16.43 2.92
N VAL A 59 -15.23 17.68 3.37
CA VAL A 59 -14.50 18.77 2.68
C VAL A 59 -12.99 18.49 2.69
N ARG A 60 -12.42 18.09 3.82
CA ARG A 60 -10.99 17.72 3.93
C ARG A 60 -10.64 16.52 3.05
N PHE A 61 -11.53 15.53 2.96
CA PHE A 61 -11.36 14.36 2.10
C PHE A 61 -11.35 14.72 0.62
N PHE A 62 -12.27 15.59 0.19
CA PHE A 62 -12.30 16.11 -1.16
C PHE A 62 -10.99 16.81 -1.53
N TYR A 63 -10.50 17.73 -0.68
CA TYR A 63 -9.23 18.42 -0.93
C TYR A 63 -8.01 17.49 -0.89
N PHE A 64 -8.02 16.48 -0.03
CA PHE A 64 -6.96 15.46 0.01
C PHE A 64 -6.90 14.66 -1.30
N LEU A 65 -8.04 14.19 -1.81
CA LEU A 65 -8.10 13.50 -3.10
C LEU A 65 -7.67 14.41 -4.26
N LEU A 66 -8.07 15.68 -4.23
CA LEU A 66 -7.67 16.67 -5.24
C LEU A 66 -6.15 16.88 -5.24
N ALA A 67 -5.54 17.01 -4.06
CA ALA A 67 -4.09 17.13 -3.92
C ALA A 67 -3.35 15.89 -4.45
N LEU A 68 -3.84 14.68 -4.16
CA LEU A 68 -3.30 13.44 -4.73
C LEU A 68 -3.43 13.42 -6.27
N GLY A 69 -4.56 13.84 -6.81
CA GLY A 69 -4.77 14.02 -8.24
C GLY A 69 -3.72 14.93 -8.88
N VAL A 70 -3.49 16.11 -8.30
CA VAL A 70 -2.47 17.05 -8.78
C VAL A 70 -1.06 16.45 -8.70
N ALA A 71 -0.72 15.79 -7.59
CA ALA A 71 0.58 15.15 -7.43
C ALA A 71 0.83 14.06 -8.49
N THR A 72 -0.19 13.26 -8.83
CA THR A 72 -0.05 12.24 -9.88
C THR A 72 0.14 12.84 -11.27
N VAL A 73 -0.58 13.92 -11.59
CA VAL A 73 -0.40 14.64 -12.87
C VAL A 73 1.00 15.23 -12.95
N LEU A 74 1.49 15.88 -11.88
CA LEU A 74 2.85 16.43 -11.83
C LEU A 74 3.91 15.34 -11.98
N HIS A 75 3.78 14.22 -11.26
CA HIS A 75 4.68 13.08 -11.41
C HIS A 75 4.69 12.53 -12.85
N LYS A 76 3.51 12.42 -13.47
CA LYS A 76 3.38 11.99 -14.87
C LYS A 76 4.01 12.99 -15.83
N LEU A 77 3.87 14.29 -15.57
CA LEU A 77 4.48 15.35 -16.37
C LEU A 77 6.02 15.31 -16.26
N ILE A 78 6.55 15.20 -15.04
CA ILE A 78 7.99 15.11 -14.78
C ILE A 78 8.58 13.86 -15.46
N SER A 79 7.93 12.71 -15.31
CA SER A 79 8.39 11.47 -15.95
C SER A 79 8.32 11.54 -17.48
N TYR A 80 7.33 12.25 -18.05
CA TYR A 80 7.24 12.50 -19.48
C TYR A 80 8.36 13.41 -19.98
N LEU A 81 8.64 14.52 -19.27
CA LEU A 81 9.76 15.41 -19.58
C LEU A 81 11.11 14.69 -19.50
N LYS A 82 11.28 13.81 -18.50
CA LYS A 82 12.50 13.02 -18.33
C LYS A 82 12.73 12.03 -19.49
N ARG A 83 11.67 11.47 -20.09
CA ARG A 83 11.77 10.55 -21.25
C ARG A 83 12.01 11.28 -22.59
N ARG A 84 11.77 12.59 -22.64
CA ARG A 84 11.93 13.40 -23.85
C ARG A 84 13.31 14.04 -23.99
N LYS A 85 14.13 13.99 -22.94
CA LYS A 85 15.57 14.27 -22.95
C LYS A 85 16.34 12.99 -23.20
#